data_AF-A0A563W450-F1
#
_entry.id   AF-A0A563W450-F1
#
_cell.length_a   1.000
_cell.length_b   1.000
_cell.length_c   1.000
_cell.angle_alpha   90.00
_cell.angle_beta   90.00
_cell.angle_gamma   90.00
#
_symmetry.space_group_name_H-M   'P 1'
#
loop_
_entity.id
_entity.type
_entity.pdbx_description
1 polymer ?
#
loop_
_entity_poly.entity_id
_entity_poly.type
_entity_poly.pdbx_seq_one_letter_code
_entity_poly.pdbx_strand_id
1 'polypeptide(L)'
;MLKLTEALNRITKYLEQNNSGAANWLQPGLSDTEIADITKDLPFQLPPELQELYRWRNGQEINENNFKQGYKSAFIFPANYEYRLCSLKEVVINYQKSQKYSRTQVKELEIFQSLPEGVGYFYLDTKRVIFYCSGDWEDGTSSYQYTSLTNMMQTLAEGYETGIFSEDNYIQCDLTNYVLSSTKLWWKYNSDIQNLLLNQLQNYWQWSKYELILFKDPRVIPILIEIIQAPISKIEQFNIHNIYEYERILKTQAIETLGYLKDTRAVKPIIEILQDKNQDEYTRITAIEALRKLKSDLAIQPLIKILQENESDSLISSASWTLTNLGKVAVEPLIEVLQHENSDVLMMVASALGTIGDKKAIQPLYNLFQNQTSTSHQLLYTLGGGGFPPIASALVLFPHVKM
;
A
#
# COMPACT_ATOMS: atom_id res chain seq x y z
N MET A 1 31.58 -4.59 -18.33
CA MET A 1 31.79 -3.28 -17.67
C MET A 1 31.02 -3.34 -16.36
N LEU A 2 31.69 -3.11 -15.23
CA LEU A 2 31.20 -3.32 -13.87
C LEU A 2 30.14 -2.25 -13.51
N LYS A 3 28.88 -2.49 -13.91
CA LYS A 3 27.74 -1.56 -13.75
C LYS A 3 27.52 -1.13 -12.29
N LEU A 4 27.89 -1.99 -11.33
CA LEU A 4 27.82 -1.70 -9.91
C LEU A 4 28.90 -0.69 -9.49
N THR A 5 30.17 -0.95 -9.81
CA THR A 5 31.29 -0.02 -9.53
C THR A 5 31.05 1.35 -10.14
N GLU A 6 30.49 1.41 -11.36
CA GLU A 6 30.12 2.67 -12.00
C GLU A 6 29.07 3.45 -11.18
N ALA A 7 28.00 2.78 -10.74
CA ALA A 7 26.98 3.38 -9.91
C ALA A 7 27.53 3.84 -8.55
N LEU A 8 28.37 3.03 -7.91
CA LEU A 8 29.05 3.36 -6.65
C LEU A 8 29.92 4.62 -6.79
N ASN A 9 30.70 4.73 -7.88
CA ASN A 9 31.51 5.92 -8.14
C ASN A 9 30.67 7.18 -8.35
N ARG A 10 29.50 7.07 -9.00
CA ARG A 10 28.56 8.20 -9.14
C ARG A 10 28.05 8.67 -7.78
N ILE A 11 27.66 7.74 -6.91
CA ILE A 11 27.21 8.03 -5.54
C ILE A 11 28.33 8.74 -4.77
N THR A 12 29.54 8.17 -4.73
CA THR A 12 30.65 8.76 -3.98
C THR A 12 31.03 10.13 -4.49
N LYS A 13 31.05 10.34 -5.82
CA LYS A 13 31.29 11.67 -6.39
C LYS A 13 30.25 12.69 -5.92
N TYR A 14 28.98 12.32 -5.88
CA TYR A 14 27.93 13.20 -5.36
C TYR A 14 28.17 13.53 -3.88
N LEU A 15 28.50 12.52 -3.06
CA LEU A 15 28.76 12.70 -1.64
C LEU A 15 29.99 13.57 -1.38
N GLU A 16 31.09 13.38 -2.12
CA GLU A 16 32.27 14.25 -2.02
C GLU A 16 31.96 15.71 -2.32
N GLN A 17 31.02 15.97 -3.24
CA GLN A 17 30.63 17.32 -3.65
C GLN A 17 29.65 17.98 -2.68
N ASN A 18 28.77 17.21 -2.03
CA ASN A 18 27.62 17.73 -1.28
C ASN A 18 27.65 17.42 0.23
N ASN A 19 28.42 16.41 0.66
CA ASN A 19 28.56 15.99 2.05
C ASN A 19 30.04 15.64 2.36
N SER A 20 30.80 16.67 2.75
CA SER A 20 32.28 16.66 2.81
C SER A 20 32.92 15.67 3.80
N GLY A 21 32.12 14.91 4.55
CA GLY A 21 32.60 13.93 5.52
C GLY A 21 32.41 12.47 5.10
N ALA A 22 31.28 12.12 4.49
CA ALA A 22 30.78 10.75 4.30
C ALA A 22 31.74 9.83 3.51
N ALA A 23 32.23 10.32 2.37
CA ALA A 23 33.09 9.54 1.48
C ALA A 23 34.43 9.13 2.12
N ASN A 24 34.94 9.94 3.05
CA ASN A 24 36.23 9.71 3.72
C ASN A 24 36.20 8.54 4.71
N TRP A 25 35.02 7.99 5.02
CA TRP A 25 34.87 6.85 5.93
C TRP A 25 34.97 5.50 5.25
N LEU A 26 34.88 5.46 3.91
CA LEU A 26 35.07 4.22 3.16
C LEU A 26 36.54 3.82 3.18
N GLN A 27 36.81 2.63 3.70
CA GLN A 27 38.16 2.06 3.76
C GLN A 27 38.60 1.60 2.36
N PRO A 28 39.91 1.50 2.10
CA PRO A 28 40.42 0.93 0.86
C PRO A 28 39.76 -0.43 0.55
N GLY A 29 39.56 -0.69 -0.74
CA GLY A 29 39.04 -1.98 -1.20
C GLY A 29 39.96 -3.14 -0.82
N LEU A 30 39.37 -4.31 -0.66
CA LEU A 30 40.06 -5.55 -0.32
C LEU A 30 40.53 -6.29 -1.58
N SER A 31 41.69 -6.94 -1.49
CA SER A 31 42.14 -7.91 -2.48
C SER A 31 41.32 -9.20 -2.44
N ASP A 32 41.34 -9.97 -3.53
CA ASP A 32 40.65 -11.27 -3.58
C ASP A 32 41.15 -12.24 -2.48
N THR A 33 42.44 -12.16 -2.13
CA THR A 33 43.03 -12.96 -1.04
C THR A 33 42.51 -12.56 0.33
N GLU A 34 42.34 -11.26 0.59
CA GLU A 34 41.77 -10.77 1.85
C GLU A 34 40.29 -11.14 1.96
N ILE A 35 39.53 -10.98 0.88
CA ILE A 35 38.11 -11.40 0.84
C ILE A 35 37.99 -12.90 1.12
N ALA A 36 38.82 -13.73 0.47
CA ALA A 36 38.81 -15.18 0.67
C ALA A 36 39.15 -15.57 2.11
N ASP A 37 40.16 -14.93 2.73
CA ASP A 37 40.52 -15.24 4.12
C ASP A 37 39.44 -14.82 5.12
N ILE A 38 38.81 -13.65 4.93
CA ILE A 38 37.74 -13.17 5.81
C ILE A 38 36.49 -14.06 5.69
N THR A 39 36.18 -14.56 4.50
CA THR A 39 34.94 -15.31 4.22
C THR A 39 35.10 -16.83 4.27
N LYS A 40 36.30 -17.35 4.59
CA LYS A 40 36.61 -18.80 4.57
C LYS A 40 35.69 -19.67 5.43
N ASP A 41 35.17 -19.10 6.52
CA ASP A 41 34.32 -19.81 7.48
C ASP A 41 32.82 -19.68 7.16
N LEU A 42 32.45 -18.99 6.07
CA LEU A 42 31.07 -18.94 5.61
C LEU A 42 30.67 -20.27 4.93
N PRO A 43 29.44 -20.76 5.13
CA PRO A 43 28.97 -22.00 4.50
C PRO A 43 28.55 -21.80 3.03
N PHE A 44 29.02 -20.72 2.38
CA PHE A 44 28.73 -20.35 1.01
C PHE A 44 29.80 -19.37 0.50
N GLN A 45 29.93 -19.28 -0.82
CA GLN A 45 30.77 -18.27 -1.44
C GLN A 45 30.06 -16.92 -1.46
N LEU A 46 30.81 -15.85 -1.21
CA LEU A 46 30.30 -14.49 -1.31
C LEU A 46 29.82 -14.21 -2.74
N PRO A 47 28.60 -13.70 -2.96
CA PRO A 47 28.09 -13.40 -4.30
C PRO A 47 29.00 -12.43 -5.09
N PRO A 48 29.08 -12.54 -6.43
CA PRO A 48 29.99 -11.73 -7.24
C PRO A 48 29.86 -10.21 -7.03
N GLU A 49 28.64 -9.71 -6.89
CA GLU A 49 28.38 -8.28 -6.65
C GLU A 49 28.90 -7.81 -5.28
N LEU A 50 28.86 -8.66 -4.25
CA LEU A 50 29.46 -8.32 -2.95
C LEU A 50 30.98 -8.36 -3.01
N GLN A 51 31.56 -9.31 -3.73
CA GLN A 51 33.01 -9.29 -3.95
C GLN A 51 33.42 -8.02 -4.70
N GLU A 52 32.64 -7.58 -5.69
CA GLU A 52 32.87 -6.32 -6.39
C GLU A 52 32.75 -5.10 -5.47
N LEU A 53 31.71 -5.04 -4.64
CA LEU A 53 31.53 -3.98 -3.63
C LEU A 53 32.75 -3.87 -2.72
N TYR A 54 33.21 -4.98 -2.15
CA TYR A 54 34.34 -4.98 -1.21
C TYR A 54 35.70 -4.82 -1.89
N ARG A 55 35.83 -5.16 -3.19
CA ARG A 55 37.00 -4.77 -4.00
C ARG A 55 37.05 -3.27 -4.28
N TRP A 56 35.89 -2.63 -4.40
CA TRP A 56 35.80 -1.19 -4.63
C TRP A 56 36.19 -0.39 -3.37
N ARG A 57 35.46 -0.62 -2.27
CA ARG A 57 35.73 -0.04 -0.95
C ARG A 57 35.24 -0.98 0.14
N ASN A 58 35.94 -0.99 1.27
CA ASN A 58 35.48 -1.68 2.46
C ASN A 58 34.76 -0.72 3.41
N GLY A 59 33.86 -1.27 4.22
CA GLY A 59 33.19 -0.54 5.28
C GLY A 59 34.04 -0.37 6.54
N GLN A 60 33.44 0.17 7.61
CA GLN A 60 34.08 0.27 8.92
C GLN A 60 33.45 -0.66 9.95
N GLU A 61 34.24 -1.04 10.96
CA GLU A 61 33.77 -1.73 12.18
C GLU A 61 33.25 -0.71 13.21
N ILE A 62 32.19 -1.06 13.93
CA ILE A 62 31.79 -0.33 15.14
C ILE A 62 32.78 -0.62 16.28
N ASN A 63 33.32 0.44 16.88
CA ASN A 63 34.09 0.37 18.12
C ASN A 63 33.77 1.56 19.04
N GLU A 64 34.16 1.46 20.31
CA GLU A 64 33.86 2.48 21.34
C GLU A 64 34.38 3.89 21.00
N ASN A 65 35.46 3.98 20.22
CA ASN A 65 36.06 5.26 19.84
C ASN A 65 35.23 5.95 18.74
N ASN A 66 34.82 5.20 17.73
CA ASN A 66 33.99 5.71 16.64
C ASN A 66 32.55 5.99 17.13
N PHE A 67 32.07 5.25 18.13
CA PHE A 67 30.77 5.52 18.78
C PHE A 67 30.71 6.91 19.42
N LYS A 68 31.79 7.33 20.07
CA LYS A 68 31.86 8.61 20.79
C LYS A 68 32.12 9.82 19.88
N GLN A 69 32.65 9.61 18.69
CA GLN A 69 33.01 10.69 17.75
C GLN A 69 31.85 11.14 16.85
N GLY A 70 30.68 10.50 16.95
CA GLY A 70 29.55 10.70 16.05
C GLY A 70 29.80 9.97 14.73
N TYR A 71 29.00 8.94 14.47
CA TYR A 71 29.07 8.24 13.19
C TYR A 71 28.65 9.16 12.06
N LYS A 72 29.39 9.12 10.95
CA LYS A 72 28.96 9.73 9.69
C LYS A 72 28.65 8.64 8.69
N SER A 73 27.49 8.73 8.07
CA SER A 73 27.01 7.71 7.14
C SER A 73 27.60 7.91 5.76
N ALA A 74 27.78 6.81 5.04
CA ALA A 74 28.33 6.85 3.69
C ALA A 74 27.23 6.86 2.62
N PHE A 75 26.00 6.50 2.97
CA PHE A 75 24.90 6.37 2.01
C PHE A 75 23.60 6.87 2.65
N ILE A 76 22.98 7.87 2.06
CA ILE A 76 21.58 8.25 2.26
C ILE A 76 20.71 7.35 1.38
N PHE A 77 19.77 6.64 1.99
CA PHE A 77 18.79 5.79 1.30
C PHE A 77 17.39 6.45 1.32
N PRO A 78 16.40 5.91 0.59
CA PRO A 78 15.03 6.40 0.68
C PRO A 78 14.54 6.53 2.14
N ALA A 79 13.82 7.61 2.44
CA ALA A 79 13.40 8.06 3.78
C ALA A 79 14.46 8.83 4.60
N ASN A 80 15.53 9.28 3.95
CA ASN A 80 16.60 10.10 4.52
C ASN A 80 17.30 9.48 5.74
N TYR A 81 17.21 8.16 5.87
CA TYR A 81 18.05 7.44 6.80
C TYR A 81 19.46 7.34 6.23
N GLU A 82 20.37 7.55 7.16
CA GLU A 82 21.79 7.64 6.96
C GLU A 82 22.37 6.26 7.29
N TYR A 83 22.91 5.58 6.29
CA TYR A 83 23.45 4.22 6.40
C TYR A 83 24.96 4.20 6.20
N ARG A 84 25.61 3.36 7.00
CA ARG A 84 27.01 3.00 6.81
C ARG A 84 27.14 1.69 6.04
N LEU A 85 28.23 1.54 5.31
CA LEU A 85 28.70 0.23 4.84
C LEU A 85 29.44 -0.48 5.99
N CYS A 86 28.99 -1.68 6.34
CA CYS A 86 29.66 -2.55 7.30
C CYS A 86 30.95 -3.11 6.70
N SER A 87 32.02 -3.18 7.48
CA SER A 87 33.23 -3.88 7.02
C SER A 87 32.93 -5.36 6.78
N LEU A 88 33.58 -5.99 5.79
CA LEU A 88 33.34 -7.41 5.48
C LEU A 88 33.54 -8.32 6.70
N LYS A 89 34.51 -7.99 7.56
CA LYS A 89 34.79 -8.73 8.79
C LYS A 89 33.63 -8.62 9.79
N GLU A 90 33.07 -7.43 9.98
CA GLU A 90 31.88 -7.24 10.81
C GLU A 90 30.69 -8.02 10.29
N VAL A 91 30.46 -8.02 8.97
CA VAL A 91 29.38 -8.78 8.32
C VAL A 91 29.49 -10.28 8.64
N VAL A 92 30.68 -10.86 8.52
CA VAL A 92 30.92 -12.28 8.84
C VAL A 92 30.68 -12.58 10.32
N ILE A 93 31.15 -11.71 11.22
CA ILE A 93 30.94 -11.85 12.66
C ILE A 93 29.44 -11.79 13.00
N ASN A 94 28.70 -10.85 12.43
CA ASN A 94 27.27 -10.69 12.67
C ASN A 94 26.48 -11.89 12.13
N TYR A 95 26.85 -12.40 10.96
CA TYR A 95 26.29 -13.64 10.42
C TYR A 95 26.49 -14.82 11.37
N GLN A 96 27.72 -15.06 11.82
CA GLN A 96 28.02 -16.18 12.74
C GLN A 96 27.23 -16.06 14.06
N LYS A 97 27.09 -14.84 14.59
CA LYS A 97 26.26 -14.57 15.77
C LYS A 97 24.78 -14.89 15.48
N SER A 98 24.22 -14.41 14.37
CA SER A 98 22.80 -14.63 14.05
C SER A 98 22.46 -16.12 13.90
N GLN A 99 23.36 -16.91 13.30
CA GLN A 99 23.18 -18.36 13.19
C GLN A 99 23.13 -19.09 14.54
N LYS A 100 23.77 -18.55 15.59
CA LYS A 100 23.73 -19.15 16.93
C LYS A 100 22.37 -19.04 17.61
N TYR A 101 21.62 -17.98 17.30
CA TYR A 101 20.35 -17.66 17.95
C TYR A 101 19.13 -17.92 17.07
N SER A 102 19.31 -18.09 15.76
CA SER A 102 18.22 -18.34 14.83
C SER A 102 17.70 -19.78 14.91
N ARG A 103 16.38 -19.95 14.95
CA ARG A 103 15.70 -21.26 14.79
C ARG A 103 15.58 -21.68 13.32
N THR A 104 15.87 -20.78 12.38
CA THR A 104 15.75 -20.99 10.93
C THR A 104 17.11 -20.79 10.25
N GLN A 105 17.47 -21.68 9.32
CA GLN A 105 18.70 -21.58 8.51
C GLN A 105 18.58 -20.49 7.42
N VAL A 106 18.36 -19.25 7.82
CA VAL A 106 18.35 -18.11 6.89
C VAL A 106 19.77 -17.60 6.72
N LYS A 107 20.19 -17.42 5.48
CA LYS A 107 21.53 -17.01 5.11
C LYS A 107 21.51 -15.52 4.76
N GLU A 108 21.44 -14.69 5.80
CA GLU A 108 21.35 -13.22 5.70
C GLU A 108 22.68 -12.56 6.07
N LEU A 109 23.16 -11.64 5.22
CA LEU A 109 24.32 -10.81 5.51
C LEU A 109 23.89 -9.36 5.72
N GLU A 110 24.22 -8.77 6.87
CA GLU A 110 23.94 -7.36 7.20
C GLU A 110 25.01 -6.45 6.57
N ILE A 111 24.74 -5.90 5.38
CA ILE A 111 25.74 -5.14 4.60
C ILE A 111 25.68 -3.64 4.90
N PHE A 112 24.48 -3.09 5.10
CA PHE A 112 24.27 -1.68 5.42
C PHE A 112 23.45 -1.56 6.70
N GLN A 113 23.83 -0.61 7.56
CA GLN A 113 23.23 -0.41 8.88
C GLN A 113 22.94 1.07 9.14
N SER A 114 21.77 1.37 9.71
CA SER A 114 21.38 2.71 10.17
C SER A 114 21.77 2.94 11.65
N LEU A 115 22.06 4.19 12.03
CA LEU A 115 22.41 4.62 13.39
C LEU A 115 21.65 5.92 13.74
N PRO A 116 21.26 6.21 15.01
CA PRO A 116 21.52 5.48 16.25
C PRO A 116 20.32 4.68 16.82
N GLU A 117 19.13 4.79 16.23
CA GLU A 117 17.87 4.30 16.83
C GLU A 117 17.27 3.06 16.15
N GLY A 118 18.06 2.33 15.34
CA GLY A 118 17.76 0.95 14.95
C GLY A 118 16.59 0.76 13.96
N VAL A 119 16.21 1.81 13.23
CA VAL A 119 14.95 1.79 12.47
C VAL A 119 15.08 1.12 11.09
N GLY A 120 16.29 0.79 10.60
CA GLY A 120 16.45 0.10 9.31
C GLY A 120 17.76 -0.68 9.13
N TYR A 121 17.66 -1.89 8.58
CA TYR A 121 18.78 -2.78 8.25
C TYR A 121 18.63 -3.33 6.83
N PHE A 122 19.74 -3.52 6.13
CA PHE A 122 19.78 -4.21 4.85
C PHE A 122 20.42 -5.59 5.00
N TYR A 123 19.61 -6.63 4.74
CA TYR A 123 20.10 -8.00 4.64
C TYR A 123 20.19 -8.43 3.18
N LEU A 124 21.19 -9.25 2.88
CA LEU A 124 21.25 -10.03 1.64
C LEU A 124 20.80 -11.46 1.92
N ASP A 125 19.64 -11.88 1.41
CA ASP A 125 19.30 -13.31 1.35
C ASP A 125 20.11 -13.98 0.23
N THR A 126 21.01 -14.88 0.60
CA THR A 126 21.84 -15.59 -0.40
C THR A 126 21.06 -16.64 -1.20
N LYS A 127 19.82 -16.97 -0.82
CA LYS A 127 18.90 -17.78 -1.63
C LYS A 127 18.16 -16.91 -2.67
N ARG A 128 17.91 -15.64 -2.35
CA ARG A 128 17.28 -14.63 -3.22
C ARG A 128 17.84 -13.26 -2.86
N VAL A 129 18.58 -12.61 -3.76
CA VAL A 129 19.10 -11.26 -3.50
C VAL A 129 17.91 -10.33 -3.31
N ILE A 130 17.58 -9.97 -2.06
CA ILE A 130 16.53 -9.02 -1.72
C ILE A 130 17.09 -8.13 -0.64
N PHE A 131 17.34 -6.87 -0.99
CA PHE A 131 17.68 -5.83 -0.04
C PHE A 131 16.40 -5.26 0.56
N TYR A 132 16.27 -5.26 1.89
CA TYR A 132 15.12 -4.68 2.60
C TYR A 132 15.48 -3.32 3.19
N CYS A 133 14.58 -2.34 3.06
CA CYS A 133 14.63 -1.10 3.83
C CYS A 133 13.41 -1.08 4.75
N SER A 134 13.55 -1.44 6.02
CA SER A 134 12.47 -1.25 7.01
C SER A 134 12.55 0.16 7.58
N GLY A 135 11.40 0.77 7.86
CA GLY A 135 11.26 1.93 8.74
C GLY A 135 10.05 1.71 9.64
N ASP A 136 10.17 1.93 10.95
CA ASP A 136 9.03 1.93 11.88
C ASP A 136 8.23 3.23 11.68
N TRP A 137 7.42 3.26 10.63
CA TRP A 137 6.35 4.23 10.51
C TRP A 137 5.07 3.60 11.06
N GLU A 138 4.32 4.36 11.88
CA GLU A 138 2.99 3.98 12.40
C GLU A 138 1.97 3.66 11.28
N ASP A 139 2.31 3.95 10.01
CA ASP A 139 1.50 3.68 8.82
C ASP A 139 2.01 2.52 7.93
N GLY A 140 3.09 1.82 8.33
CA GLY A 140 3.60 0.63 7.65
C GLY A 140 4.22 0.88 6.26
N THR A 141 4.71 2.10 6.00
CA THR A 141 5.13 2.49 4.65
C THR A 141 6.59 2.10 4.28
N SER A 142 6.69 1.29 3.22
CA SER A 142 7.79 1.22 2.25
C SER A 142 8.98 0.30 2.53
N SER A 143 8.80 -1.02 2.43
CA SER A 143 9.91 -1.94 2.18
C SER A 143 10.28 -1.96 0.68
N TYR A 144 11.28 -1.17 0.29
CA TYR A 144 11.89 -1.34 -1.05
C TYR A 144 12.64 -2.66 -1.10
N GLN A 145 12.37 -3.46 -2.13
CA GLN A 145 13.08 -4.71 -2.44
C GLN A 145 14.00 -4.49 -3.65
N TYR A 146 15.15 -5.17 -3.70
CA TYR A 146 16.05 -5.12 -4.87
C TYR A 146 16.59 -6.52 -5.19
N THR A 147 16.44 -6.99 -6.43
CA THR A 147 16.92 -8.29 -6.95
C THR A 147 18.41 -8.35 -7.23
N SER A 148 19.10 -7.20 -7.21
CA SER A 148 20.55 -7.11 -7.34
C SER A 148 21.07 -5.87 -6.63
N LEU A 149 22.32 -5.96 -6.16
CA LEU A 149 23.04 -4.82 -5.61
C LEU A 149 23.28 -3.78 -6.70
N THR A 150 23.48 -4.22 -7.95
CA THR A 150 23.60 -3.32 -9.10
C THR A 150 22.37 -2.43 -9.26
N ASN A 151 21.16 -3.01 -9.28
CA ASN A 151 19.92 -2.24 -9.45
C ASN A 151 19.71 -1.27 -8.28
N MET A 152 20.04 -1.71 -7.06
CA MET A 152 19.98 -0.85 -5.88
C MET A 152 20.90 0.35 -6.02
N MET A 153 22.18 0.15 -6.35
CA MET A 153 23.14 1.24 -6.49
C MET A 153 22.83 2.14 -7.68
N GLN A 154 22.26 1.62 -8.78
CA GLN A 154 21.82 2.45 -9.89
C GLN A 154 20.63 3.34 -9.52
N THR A 155 19.68 2.80 -8.76
CA THR A 155 18.53 3.55 -8.22
C THR A 155 19.04 4.69 -7.32
N LEU A 156 19.95 4.40 -6.40
CA LEU A 156 20.53 5.41 -5.51
C LEU A 156 21.30 6.48 -6.27
N ALA A 157 22.19 6.09 -7.19
CA ALA A 157 23.01 7.02 -7.96
C ALA A 157 22.16 8.06 -8.71
N GLU A 158 21.12 7.63 -9.43
CA GLU A 158 20.24 8.57 -10.11
C GLU A 158 19.37 9.37 -9.12
N GLY A 159 18.98 8.79 -7.99
CA GLY A 159 18.20 9.49 -6.98
C GLY A 159 18.97 10.65 -6.34
N TYR A 160 20.27 10.50 -6.12
CA TYR A 160 21.14 11.61 -5.74
C TYR A 160 21.25 12.67 -6.83
N GLU A 161 21.57 12.26 -8.06
CA GLU A 161 21.76 13.18 -9.19
C GLU A 161 20.51 13.99 -9.55
N THR A 162 19.33 13.43 -9.29
CA THR A 162 18.03 14.07 -9.53
C THR A 162 17.50 14.83 -8.31
N GLY A 163 18.21 14.79 -7.18
CA GLY A 163 17.80 15.42 -5.93
C GLY A 163 16.62 14.73 -5.23
N ILE A 164 16.19 13.55 -5.68
CA ILE A 164 15.16 12.76 -4.99
C ILE A 164 15.65 12.36 -3.60
N PHE A 165 16.94 12.03 -3.46
CA PHE A 165 17.58 11.72 -2.17
C PHE A 165 18.50 12.89 -1.77
N SER A 166 17.93 13.93 -1.15
CA SER A 166 18.68 15.08 -0.60
C SER A 166 18.33 15.34 0.86
N GLU A 167 19.29 15.88 1.61
CA GLU A 167 19.12 16.25 3.03
C GLU A 167 17.98 17.28 3.22
N ASP A 168 17.81 18.21 2.28
CA ASP A 168 16.82 19.30 2.35
C ASP A 168 15.36 18.88 2.01
N ASN A 169 15.15 17.77 1.30
CA ASN A 169 13.83 17.43 0.77
C ASN A 169 12.85 16.79 1.78
N TYR A 170 13.31 16.46 2.99
CA TYR A 170 12.42 15.95 4.04
C TYR A 170 11.53 17.05 4.65
N ILE A 171 12.02 18.30 4.65
CA ILE A 171 11.39 19.40 5.39
C ILE A 171 10.38 20.18 4.50
N GLN A 172 10.46 20.06 3.18
CA GLN A 172 9.63 20.85 2.24
C GLN A 172 8.72 20.04 1.29
N CYS A 173 8.91 18.73 1.12
CA CYS A 173 8.11 17.96 0.16
C CYS A 173 6.76 17.50 0.72
N ASP A 174 5.72 17.68 -0.09
CA ASP A 174 4.51 16.85 -0.06
C ASP A 174 4.95 15.38 -0.11
N LEU A 175 4.78 14.65 1.01
CA LEU A 175 5.14 13.22 1.14
C LEU A 175 4.62 12.40 -0.04
N THR A 176 3.45 12.76 -0.58
CA THR A 176 2.85 12.11 -1.74
C THR A 176 3.72 12.18 -2.99
N ASN A 177 4.30 13.35 -3.28
CA ASN A 177 5.14 13.57 -4.46
C ASN A 177 6.51 12.92 -4.31
N TYR A 178 7.07 12.91 -3.10
CA TYR A 178 8.30 12.20 -2.80
C TYR A 178 8.13 10.69 -2.99
N VAL A 179 7.08 10.09 -2.40
CA VAL A 179 6.76 8.67 -2.55
C VAL A 179 6.56 8.34 -4.03
N LEU A 180 5.82 9.16 -4.78
CA LEU A 180 5.59 8.93 -6.20
C LEU A 180 6.89 8.97 -7.03
N SER A 181 7.76 9.94 -6.76
CA SER A 181 9.02 10.14 -7.50
C SER A 181 10.05 9.05 -7.19
N SER A 182 10.21 8.71 -5.91
CA SER A 182 11.10 7.62 -5.46
C SER A 182 10.62 6.26 -5.96
N THR A 183 9.31 5.98 -5.91
CA THR A 183 8.74 4.74 -6.48
C THR A 183 8.95 4.68 -7.99
N LYS A 184 8.78 5.80 -8.71
CA LYS A 184 9.01 5.86 -10.15
C LYS A 184 10.46 5.57 -10.54
N LEU A 185 11.40 6.12 -9.79
CA LEU A 185 12.81 5.86 -9.99
C LEU A 185 13.17 4.41 -9.66
N TRP A 186 12.66 3.87 -8.55
CA TRP A 186 12.84 2.47 -8.18
C TRP A 186 12.33 1.53 -9.29
N TRP A 187 11.17 1.81 -9.89
CA TRP A 187 10.64 1.02 -11.00
C TRP A 187 11.54 0.97 -12.23
N LYS A 188 12.30 2.04 -12.52
CA LYS A 188 13.18 2.11 -13.69
C LYS A 188 14.23 1.00 -13.70
N TYR A 189 14.71 0.59 -12.51
CA TYR A 189 15.81 -0.35 -12.36
C TYR A 189 15.38 -1.75 -11.87
N ASN A 190 14.15 -1.93 -11.39
CA ASN A 190 13.71 -3.14 -10.70
C ASN A 190 12.52 -3.84 -11.38
N SER A 191 12.49 -3.85 -12.72
CA SER A 191 11.40 -4.47 -13.50
C SER A 191 11.32 -6.00 -13.34
N ASP A 192 12.42 -6.65 -12.98
CA ASP A 192 12.52 -8.08 -12.71
C ASP A 192 11.84 -8.48 -11.40
N ILE A 193 11.87 -7.62 -10.38
CA ILE A 193 11.05 -7.79 -9.16
C ILE A 193 9.58 -7.85 -9.50
N GLN A 194 9.12 -7.08 -10.49
CA GLN A 194 7.72 -7.14 -10.91
C GLN A 194 7.36 -8.54 -11.41
N ASN A 195 8.22 -9.15 -12.22
CA ASN A 195 7.98 -10.50 -12.71
C ASN A 195 8.04 -11.54 -11.57
N LEU A 196 8.95 -11.36 -10.62
CA LEU A 196 9.03 -12.23 -9.43
C LEU A 196 7.77 -12.14 -8.57
N LEU A 197 7.32 -10.93 -8.24
CA LEU A 197 6.12 -10.69 -7.45
C LEU A 197 4.86 -11.16 -8.19
N LEU A 198 4.74 -10.88 -9.48
CA LEU A 198 3.63 -11.41 -10.30
C LEU A 198 3.60 -12.94 -10.32
N ASN A 199 4.77 -13.58 -10.43
CA ASN A 199 4.86 -15.03 -10.39
C ASN A 199 4.49 -15.58 -9.00
N GLN A 200 4.97 -14.95 -7.92
CA GLN A 200 4.60 -15.33 -6.56
C GLN A 200 3.10 -15.18 -6.32
N LEU A 201 2.52 -14.08 -6.76
CA LEU A 201 1.09 -13.83 -6.72
C LEU A 201 0.34 -14.91 -7.49
N GLN A 202 0.74 -15.23 -8.72
CA GLN A 202 0.08 -16.26 -9.53
C GLN A 202 0.10 -17.65 -8.88
N ASN A 203 1.16 -17.97 -8.14
CA ASN A 203 1.40 -19.35 -7.68
C ASN A 203 1.03 -19.60 -6.21
N TYR A 204 1.13 -18.59 -5.34
CA TYR A 204 1.02 -18.78 -3.89
C TYR A 204 -0.05 -17.93 -3.21
N TRP A 205 -0.60 -16.90 -3.89
CA TRP A 205 -1.55 -15.95 -3.30
C TRP A 205 -1.17 -15.40 -1.91
N GLN A 206 0.13 -15.33 -1.63
CA GLN A 206 0.69 -14.72 -0.42
C GLN A 206 1.25 -13.35 -0.77
N TRP A 207 0.72 -12.30 -0.13
CA TRP A 207 1.11 -10.92 -0.38
C TRP A 207 0.67 -10.02 0.76
N SER A 208 1.38 -8.91 0.95
CA SER A 208 0.86 -7.81 1.75
C SER A 208 0.10 -6.82 0.86
N LYS A 209 -1.02 -6.31 1.36
CA LYS A 209 -1.81 -5.29 0.66
C LYS A 209 -0.99 -4.06 0.31
N TYR A 210 -0.05 -3.68 1.16
CA TYR A 210 0.82 -2.53 0.95
C TYR A 210 1.76 -2.74 -0.24
N GLU A 211 2.38 -3.91 -0.37
CA GLU A 211 3.21 -4.24 -1.53
C GLU A 211 2.42 -4.07 -2.83
N LEU A 212 1.17 -4.56 -2.91
CA LEU A 212 0.37 -4.47 -4.14
C LEU A 212 -0.12 -3.07 -4.47
N ILE A 213 -0.46 -2.27 -3.45
CA ILE A 213 -0.86 -0.87 -3.67
C ILE A 213 0.32 -0.03 -4.13
N LEU A 214 1.51 -0.26 -3.56
CA LEU A 214 2.75 0.34 -4.06
C LEU A 214 3.06 -0.15 -5.46
N PHE A 215 2.78 -1.42 -5.75
CA PHE A 215 3.11 -2.08 -7.00
C PHE A 215 2.45 -1.45 -8.24
N LYS A 216 1.22 -0.90 -8.13
CA LYS A 216 0.40 -0.22 -9.17
C LYS A 216 0.43 -0.79 -10.60
N ASP A 217 1.00 -1.96 -10.81
CA ASP A 217 1.23 -2.54 -12.11
C ASP A 217 -0.09 -3.12 -12.62
N PRO A 218 -0.57 -2.72 -13.82
CA PRO A 218 -1.85 -3.19 -14.35
C PRO A 218 -1.92 -4.72 -14.54
N ARG A 219 -0.78 -5.43 -14.54
CA ARG A 219 -0.71 -6.90 -14.59
C ARG A 219 -1.17 -7.58 -13.31
N VAL A 220 -1.22 -6.86 -12.19
CA VAL A 220 -1.76 -7.38 -10.92
C VAL A 220 -3.28 -7.52 -10.97
N ILE A 221 -3.96 -6.66 -11.75
CA ILE A 221 -5.43 -6.57 -11.78
C ILE A 221 -6.09 -7.89 -12.19
N PRO A 222 -5.67 -8.58 -13.28
CA PRO A 222 -6.23 -9.88 -13.62
C PRO A 222 -6.04 -10.94 -12.53
N ILE A 223 -4.90 -10.93 -11.83
CA ILE A 223 -4.60 -11.89 -10.75
C ILE A 223 -5.53 -11.63 -9.55
N LEU A 224 -5.73 -10.37 -9.19
CA LEU A 224 -6.65 -10.00 -8.11
C LEU A 224 -8.11 -10.32 -8.46
N ILE A 225 -8.51 -10.12 -9.72
CA ILE A 225 -9.84 -10.54 -10.21
C ILE A 225 -9.99 -12.06 -10.12
N GLU A 226 -8.97 -12.81 -10.53
CA GLU A 226 -8.95 -14.27 -10.42
C GLU A 226 -9.08 -14.74 -8.97
N ILE A 227 -8.40 -14.08 -8.04
CA ILE A 227 -8.48 -14.37 -6.60
C ILE A 227 -9.91 -14.18 -6.08
N ILE A 228 -10.57 -13.05 -6.38
CA ILE A 228 -11.91 -12.80 -5.85
C ILE A 228 -12.95 -13.75 -6.45
N GLN A 229 -12.74 -14.22 -7.68
CA GLN A 229 -13.60 -15.18 -8.36
C GLN A 229 -13.21 -16.65 -8.09
N ALA A 230 -12.13 -16.89 -7.34
CA ALA A 230 -11.63 -18.24 -7.12
C ALA A 230 -12.59 -19.06 -6.24
N PRO A 231 -12.87 -20.33 -6.61
CA PRO A 231 -13.58 -21.25 -5.73
C PRO A 231 -12.66 -21.74 -4.60
N ILE A 232 -13.26 -22.11 -3.46
CA ILE A 232 -12.58 -22.69 -2.29
C ILE A 232 -11.64 -23.85 -2.67
N SER A 233 -12.03 -24.69 -3.63
CA SER A 233 -11.24 -25.84 -4.09
C SER A 233 -9.84 -25.47 -4.60
N LYS A 234 -9.65 -24.24 -5.11
CA LYS A 234 -8.34 -23.76 -5.54
C LYS A 234 -7.45 -23.32 -4.37
N ILE A 235 -8.05 -23.03 -3.23
CA ILE A 235 -7.34 -22.66 -2.00
C ILE A 235 -6.93 -23.93 -1.23
N GLU A 236 -7.71 -25.02 -1.33
CA GLU A 236 -7.46 -26.29 -0.61
C GLU A 236 -6.07 -26.88 -0.89
N GLN A 237 -5.49 -26.60 -2.07
CA GLN A 237 -4.14 -27.03 -2.42
C GLN A 237 -3.04 -26.51 -1.48
N PHE A 238 -3.32 -25.46 -0.69
CA PHE A 238 -2.35 -24.83 0.20
C PHE A 238 -2.32 -25.40 1.63
N ASN A 239 -3.11 -26.44 1.95
CA ASN A 239 -3.15 -27.12 3.25
C ASN A 239 -3.25 -26.15 4.46
N ILE A 240 -4.24 -25.26 4.40
CA ILE A 240 -4.42 -24.16 5.36
C ILE A 240 -5.35 -24.58 6.50
N HIS A 241 -4.98 -24.27 7.73
CA HIS A 241 -5.88 -24.41 8.88
C HIS A 241 -6.97 -23.33 8.82
N ASN A 242 -8.24 -23.74 8.83
CA ASN A 242 -9.42 -22.88 8.64
C ASN A 242 -9.50 -22.20 7.25
N ILE A 243 -9.76 -23.00 6.21
CA ILE A 243 -9.83 -22.58 4.80
C ILE A 243 -10.82 -21.42 4.53
N TYR A 244 -11.97 -21.40 5.20
CA TYR A 244 -13.02 -20.38 4.98
C TYR A 244 -12.61 -19.00 5.49
N GLU A 245 -11.94 -18.96 6.64
CA GLU A 245 -11.40 -17.70 7.17
C GLU A 245 -10.30 -17.15 6.26
N TYR A 246 -9.44 -18.03 5.75
CA TYR A 246 -8.41 -17.64 4.80
C TYR A 246 -8.99 -17.14 3.48
N GLU A 247 -10.00 -17.81 2.92
CA GLU A 247 -10.71 -17.37 1.72
C GLU A 247 -11.28 -15.96 1.92
N ARG A 248 -12.00 -15.72 3.02
CA ARG A 248 -12.56 -14.41 3.35
C ARG A 248 -11.47 -13.33 3.42
N ILE A 249 -10.38 -13.59 4.13
CA ILE A 249 -9.25 -12.64 4.23
C ILE A 249 -8.65 -12.36 2.86
N LEU A 250 -8.43 -13.40 2.05
CA LEU A 250 -7.81 -13.27 0.74
C LEU A 250 -8.70 -12.46 -0.22
N LYS A 251 -10.01 -12.76 -0.26
CA LYS A 251 -11.00 -12.03 -1.08
C LYS A 251 -11.11 -10.57 -0.64
N THR A 252 -11.30 -10.31 0.65
CA THR A 252 -11.46 -8.94 1.17
C THR A 252 -10.22 -8.09 0.88
N GLN A 253 -9.02 -8.63 1.11
CA GLN A 253 -7.79 -7.93 0.76
C GLN A 253 -7.72 -7.63 -0.74
N ALA A 254 -8.04 -8.61 -1.60
CA ALA A 254 -7.98 -8.43 -3.06
C ALA A 254 -8.96 -7.37 -3.55
N ILE A 255 -10.21 -7.42 -3.09
CA ILE A 255 -11.26 -6.42 -3.39
C ILE A 255 -10.81 -5.02 -2.95
N GLU A 256 -10.30 -4.91 -1.73
CA GLU A 256 -9.86 -3.63 -1.19
C GLU A 256 -8.70 -3.06 -2.03
N THR A 257 -7.74 -3.90 -2.38
CA THR A 257 -6.58 -3.55 -3.22
C THR A 257 -7.02 -3.08 -4.60
N LEU A 258 -7.94 -3.80 -5.25
CA LEU A 258 -8.54 -3.38 -6.52
C LEU A 258 -9.19 -1.98 -6.41
N GLY A 259 -9.88 -1.71 -5.31
CA GLY A 259 -10.43 -0.39 -5.02
C GLY A 259 -9.38 0.73 -4.90
N TYR A 260 -8.23 0.44 -4.29
CA TYR A 260 -7.10 1.39 -4.22
C TYR A 260 -6.43 1.62 -5.58
N LEU A 261 -6.33 0.57 -6.40
CA LEU A 261 -5.73 0.65 -7.73
C LEU A 261 -6.60 1.41 -8.74
N LYS A 262 -7.91 1.50 -8.47
CA LYS A 262 -8.90 2.26 -9.27
C LYS A 262 -8.96 1.86 -10.76
N ASP A 263 -8.61 0.62 -11.07
CA ASP A 263 -8.72 0.10 -12.43
C ASP A 263 -10.15 -0.37 -12.72
N THR A 264 -10.78 0.18 -13.75
CA THR A 264 -12.19 -0.08 -14.09
C THR A 264 -12.46 -1.52 -14.49
N ARG A 265 -11.44 -2.33 -14.84
CA ARG A 265 -11.59 -3.76 -15.13
C ARG A 265 -12.14 -4.53 -13.93
N ALA A 266 -11.92 -4.04 -12.72
CA ALA A 266 -12.37 -4.68 -11.48
C ALA A 266 -13.86 -4.45 -11.16
N VAL A 267 -14.51 -3.47 -11.79
CA VAL A 267 -15.87 -3.05 -11.43
C VAL A 267 -16.88 -4.20 -11.52
N LYS A 268 -16.94 -4.89 -12.67
CA LYS A 268 -17.91 -5.98 -12.88
C LYS A 268 -17.66 -7.16 -11.92
N PRO A 269 -16.43 -7.70 -11.79
CA PRO A 269 -16.14 -8.74 -10.81
C PRO A 269 -16.51 -8.35 -9.37
N ILE A 270 -16.28 -7.10 -8.95
CA ILE A 270 -16.65 -6.64 -7.60
C ILE A 270 -18.18 -6.55 -7.44
N ILE A 271 -18.93 -6.16 -8.48
CA ILE A 271 -20.40 -6.19 -8.47
C ILE A 271 -20.93 -7.63 -8.33
N GLU A 272 -20.32 -8.60 -9.01
CA GLU A 272 -20.70 -10.02 -8.88
C GLU A 272 -20.56 -10.50 -7.42
N ILE A 273 -19.44 -10.16 -6.76
CA ILE A 273 -19.23 -10.46 -5.34
C ILE A 273 -20.26 -9.77 -4.44
N LEU A 274 -20.59 -8.50 -4.72
CA LEU A 274 -21.60 -7.77 -3.97
C LEU A 274 -22.99 -8.43 -4.05
N GLN A 275 -23.34 -8.97 -5.22
CA GLN A 275 -24.66 -9.54 -5.49
C GLN A 275 -24.78 -11.02 -5.08
N ASP A 276 -23.66 -11.72 -4.89
CA ASP A 276 -23.66 -13.10 -4.44
C ASP A 276 -24.00 -13.20 -2.94
N LYS A 277 -25.22 -13.63 -2.65
CA LYS A 277 -25.75 -13.80 -1.29
C LYS A 277 -25.05 -14.90 -0.49
N ASN A 278 -24.24 -15.74 -1.12
CA ASN A 278 -23.43 -16.75 -0.42
C ASN A 278 -22.12 -16.17 0.13
N GLN A 279 -21.69 -14.99 -0.34
CA GLN A 279 -20.53 -14.32 0.22
C GLN A 279 -20.86 -13.80 1.61
N ASP A 280 -19.87 -13.83 2.50
CA ASP A 280 -20.03 -13.26 3.83
C ASP A 280 -20.29 -11.75 3.76
N GLU A 281 -21.03 -11.24 4.74
CA GLU A 281 -21.43 -9.84 4.80
C GLU A 281 -20.24 -8.88 4.77
N TYR A 282 -19.13 -9.24 5.42
CA TYR A 282 -17.94 -8.40 5.47
C TYR A 282 -17.26 -8.29 4.09
N THR A 283 -17.16 -9.38 3.33
CA THR A 283 -16.69 -9.38 1.93
C THR A 283 -17.58 -8.50 1.06
N ARG A 284 -18.91 -8.55 1.23
CA ARG A 284 -19.86 -7.73 0.47
C ARG A 284 -19.75 -6.25 0.83
N ILE A 285 -19.59 -5.90 2.10
CA ILE A 285 -19.31 -4.51 2.52
C ILE A 285 -18.00 -4.01 1.93
N THR A 286 -16.95 -4.85 1.95
CA THR A 286 -15.66 -4.52 1.32
C THR A 286 -15.82 -4.23 -0.18
N ALA A 287 -16.69 -4.97 -0.87
CA ALA A 287 -17.03 -4.71 -2.27
C ALA A 287 -17.70 -3.34 -2.48
N ILE A 288 -18.64 -2.96 -1.61
CA ILE A 288 -19.28 -1.62 -1.64
C ILE A 288 -18.22 -0.52 -1.51
N GLU A 289 -17.30 -0.65 -0.55
CA GLU A 289 -16.24 0.34 -0.34
C GLU A 289 -15.28 0.45 -1.53
N ALA A 290 -14.92 -0.68 -2.14
CA ALA A 290 -14.07 -0.69 -3.33
C ALA A 290 -14.76 0.00 -4.52
N LEU A 291 -16.06 -0.27 -4.75
CA LEU A 291 -16.86 0.40 -5.79
C LEU A 291 -16.95 1.91 -5.58
N ARG A 292 -17.05 2.36 -4.33
CA ARG A 292 -16.97 3.78 -3.97
C ARG A 292 -15.63 4.41 -4.35
N LYS A 293 -14.51 3.73 -4.05
CA LYS A 293 -13.15 4.21 -4.42
C LYS A 293 -12.95 4.27 -5.94
N LEU A 294 -13.53 3.31 -6.66
CA LEU A 294 -13.57 3.24 -8.13
C LEU A 294 -14.46 4.32 -8.75
N LYS A 295 -15.40 4.90 -7.99
CA LYS A 295 -16.38 5.91 -8.45
C LYS A 295 -17.14 5.47 -9.70
N SER A 296 -17.56 4.20 -9.74
CA SER A 296 -18.21 3.62 -10.91
C SER A 296 -19.73 3.67 -10.81
N ASP A 297 -20.37 4.37 -11.75
CA ASP A 297 -21.83 4.45 -11.85
C ASP A 297 -22.51 3.10 -12.10
N LEU A 298 -21.77 2.10 -12.61
CA LEU A 298 -22.28 0.72 -12.75
C LEU A 298 -22.66 0.09 -11.41
N ALA A 299 -22.15 0.60 -10.29
CA ALA A 299 -22.49 0.13 -8.95
C ALA A 299 -23.88 0.61 -8.48
N ILE A 300 -24.47 1.63 -9.11
CA ILE A 300 -25.68 2.28 -8.60
C ILE A 300 -26.84 1.28 -8.49
N GLN A 301 -27.18 0.59 -9.58
CA GLN A 301 -28.32 -0.36 -9.58
C GLN A 301 -28.12 -1.54 -8.61
N PRO A 302 -26.93 -2.19 -8.56
CA PRO A 302 -26.63 -3.15 -7.50
C PRO A 302 -26.81 -2.63 -6.08
N LEU A 303 -26.39 -1.40 -5.79
CA LEU A 303 -26.53 -0.78 -4.46
C LEU A 303 -27.98 -0.42 -4.14
N ILE A 304 -28.76 0.04 -5.13
CA ILE A 304 -30.20 0.29 -4.98
C ILE A 304 -30.95 -0.99 -4.65
N LYS A 305 -30.58 -2.11 -5.28
CA LYS A 305 -31.15 -3.42 -4.99
C LYS A 305 -30.95 -3.83 -3.53
N ILE A 306 -29.79 -3.53 -2.92
CA ILE A 306 -29.54 -3.79 -1.48
C ILE A 306 -30.54 -3.05 -0.59
N LEU A 307 -30.84 -1.79 -0.95
CA LEU A 307 -31.82 -0.98 -0.21
C LEU A 307 -33.25 -1.53 -0.38
N GLN A 308 -33.63 -1.89 -1.61
CA GLN A 308 -34.96 -2.40 -1.95
C GLN A 308 -35.25 -3.80 -1.39
N GLU A 309 -34.22 -4.64 -1.27
CA GLU A 309 -34.35 -5.97 -0.68
C GLU A 309 -34.29 -5.96 0.86
N ASN A 310 -34.13 -4.77 1.46
CA ASN A 310 -34.03 -4.58 2.89
C ASN A 310 -33.05 -5.56 3.55
N GLU A 311 -31.81 -5.56 3.04
CA GLU A 311 -30.73 -6.39 3.58
C GLU A 311 -30.33 -5.98 5.01
N SER A 312 -29.24 -6.51 5.55
CA SER A 312 -28.78 -6.12 6.88
C SER A 312 -28.46 -4.62 6.97
N ASP A 313 -28.64 -4.06 8.18
CA ASP A 313 -28.42 -2.64 8.45
C ASP A 313 -27.02 -2.17 8.04
N SER A 314 -26.01 -3.03 8.20
CA SER A 314 -24.61 -2.77 7.78
C SER A 314 -24.51 -2.55 6.27
N LEU A 315 -25.17 -3.40 5.48
CA LEU A 315 -25.17 -3.32 4.01
C LEU A 315 -25.99 -2.13 3.52
N ILE A 316 -27.16 -1.89 4.11
CA ILE A 316 -28.02 -0.74 3.80
C ILE A 316 -27.25 0.57 4.06
N SER A 317 -26.60 0.69 5.22
CA SER A 317 -25.82 1.87 5.60
C SER A 317 -24.66 2.10 4.64
N SER A 318 -23.90 1.04 4.32
CA SER A 318 -22.77 1.11 3.40
C SER A 318 -23.20 1.48 1.98
N ALA A 319 -24.31 0.90 1.50
CA ALA A 319 -24.85 1.16 0.18
C ALA A 319 -25.35 2.61 0.05
N SER A 320 -26.13 3.09 1.03
CA SER A 320 -26.61 4.47 1.06
C SER A 320 -25.47 5.49 1.11
N TRP A 321 -24.46 5.25 1.95
CA TRP A 321 -23.28 6.11 2.01
C TRP A 321 -22.50 6.13 0.68
N THR A 322 -22.37 4.98 0.02
CA THR A 322 -21.70 4.91 -1.28
C THR A 322 -22.47 5.63 -2.37
N LEU A 323 -23.79 5.45 -2.44
CA LEU A 323 -24.66 6.19 -3.37
C LEU A 323 -24.58 7.71 -3.14
N THR A 324 -24.50 8.14 -1.88
CA THR A 324 -24.27 9.55 -1.51
C THR A 324 -22.93 10.06 -2.07
N ASN A 325 -21.86 9.26 -1.97
CA ASN A 325 -20.53 9.61 -2.48
C ASN A 325 -20.46 9.63 -4.02
N LEU A 326 -21.26 8.81 -4.72
CA LEU A 326 -21.40 8.86 -6.18
C LEU A 326 -22.16 10.13 -6.61
N GLY A 327 -23.01 10.67 -5.74
CA GLY A 327 -23.59 12.01 -5.89
C GLY A 327 -24.80 12.02 -6.81
N LYS A 328 -24.89 13.04 -7.69
CA LYS A 328 -26.11 13.36 -8.45
C LYS A 328 -26.62 12.24 -9.36
N VAL A 329 -25.73 11.38 -9.84
CA VAL A 329 -26.08 10.22 -10.68
C VAL A 329 -26.95 9.20 -9.92
N ALA A 330 -26.89 9.17 -8.59
CA ALA A 330 -27.68 8.27 -7.75
C ALA A 330 -29.06 8.84 -7.37
N VAL A 331 -29.37 10.10 -7.69
CA VAL A 331 -30.59 10.79 -7.20
C VAL A 331 -31.86 10.15 -7.73
N GLU A 332 -31.96 9.90 -9.04
CA GLU A 332 -33.18 9.31 -9.63
C GLU A 332 -33.42 7.89 -9.11
N PRO A 333 -32.42 6.99 -9.08
CA PRO A 333 -32.60 5.68 -8.47
C PRO A 333 -32.95 5.74 -6.98
N LEU A 334 -32.35 6.64 -6.20
CA LEU A 334 -32.69 6.82 -4.78
C LEU A 334 -34.15 7.30 -4.59
N ILE A 335 -34.66 8.16 -5.49
CA ILE A 335 -36.05 8.61 -5.46
C ILE A 335 -37.01 7.42 -5.62
N GLU A 336 -36.68 6.43 -6.45
CA GLU A 336 -37.49 5.21 -6.62
C GLU A 336 -37.61 4.42 -5.30
N VAL A 337 -36.57 4.41 -4.48
CA VAL A 337 -36.57 3.71 -3.17
C VAL A 337 -37.43 4.41 -2.12
N LEU A 338 -37.83 5.68 -2.32
CA LEU A 338 -38.73 6.37 -1.39
C LEU A 338 -40.16 5.78 -1.34
N GLN A 339 -40.47 4.81 -2.20
CA GLN A 339 -41.72 4.04 -2.18
C GLN A 339 -41.62 2.76 -1.33
N HIS A 340 -40.48 2.51 -0.70
CA HIS A 340 -40.24 1.33 0.12
C HIS A 340 -41.08 1.32 1.41
N GLU A 341 -41.43 0.14 1.92
CA GLU A 341 -42.30 0.02 3.11
C GLU A 341 -41.54 0.12 4.44
N ASN A 342 -40.26 -0.25 4.46
CA ASN A 342 -39.42 -0.16 5.66
C ASN A 342 -38.99 1.30 5.94
N SER A 343 -39.39 1.82 7.12
CA SER A 343 -39.08 3.17 7.58
C SER A 343 -37.58 3.47 7.73
N ASP A 344 -36.78 2.48 8.10
CA ASP A 344 -35.33 2.64 8.29
C ASP A 344 -34.62 2.85 6.94
N VAL A 345 -35.04 2.08 5.92
CA VAL A 345 -34.59 2.27 4.53
C VAL A 345 -34.97 3.67 4.04
N LEU A 346 -36.22 4.09 4.25
CA LEU A 346 -36.71 5.41 3.83
C LEU A 346 -35.91 6.55 4.49
N MET A 347 -35.65 6.44 5.80
CA MET A 347 -34.86 7.42 6.54
C MET A 347 -33.43 7.51 6.00
N MET A 348 -32.81 6.36 5.69
CA MET A 348 -31.46 6.30 5.14
C MET A 348 -31.39 6.91 3.73
N VAL A 349 -32.35 6.60 2.86
CA VAL A 349 -32.46 7.14 1.50
C VAL A 349 -32.73 8.64 1.51
N ALA A 350 -33.61 9.09 2.40
CA ALA A 350 -33.91 10.51 2.54
C ALA A 350 -32.71 11.31 3.04
N SER A 351 -31.95 10.75 3.99
CA SER A 351 -30.67 11.32 4.44
C SER A 351 -29.65 11.44 3.30
N ALA A 352 -29.51 10.39 2.49
CA ALA A 352 -28.64 10.40 1.31
C ALA A 352 -29.05 11.47 0.30
N LEU A 353 -30.32 11.53 -0.07
CA LEU A 353 -30.86 12.54 -1.00
C LEU A 353 -30.68 13.97 -0.45
N GLY A 354 -30.90 14.16 0.85
CA GLY A 354 -30.64 15.41 1.57
C GLY A 354 -29.17 15.83 1.48
N THR A 355 -28.26 14.87 1.69
CA THR A 355 -26.81 15.09 1.62
C THR A 355 -26.33 15.39 0.21
N ILE A 356 -26.88 14.73 -0.82
CA ILE A 356 -26.56 15.01 -2.22
C ILE A 356 -27.02 16.42 -2.63
N GLY A 357 -28.14 16.90 -2.07
CA GLY A 357 -28.59 18.28 -2.25
C GLY A 357 -29.18 18.59 -3.63
N ASP A 358 -29.59 17.57 -4.39
CA ASP A 358 -30.19 17.78 -5.72
C ASP A 358 -31.66 18.19 -5.62
N LYS A 359 -32.03 19.26 -6.31
CA LYS A 359 -33.40 19.81 -6.32
C LYS A 359 -34.47 18.80 -6.78
N LYS A 360 -34.11 17.78 -7.56
CA LYS A 360 -35.03 16.72 -7.98
C LYS A 360 -35.61 15.95 -6.79
N ALA A 361 -34.89 15.87 -5.67
CA ALA A 361 -35.33 15.16 -4.48
C ALA A 361 -36.37 15.92 -3.64
N ILE A 362 -36.58 17.22 -3.88
CA ILE A 362 -37.43 18.06 -3.03
C ILE A 362 -38.88 17.56 -3.02
N GLN A 363 -39.51 17.38 -4.20
CA GLN A 363 -40.90 16.97 -4.28
C GLN A 363 -41.13 15.52 -3.77
N PRO A 364 -40.28 14.53 -4.11
CA PRO A 364 -40.38 13.20 -3.53
C PRO A 364 -40.25 13.17 -2.00
N LEU A 365 -39.29 13.91 -1.44
CA LEU A 365 -39.11 14.00 0.02
C LEU A 365 -40.29 14.69 0.70
N TYR A 366 -40.88 15.71 0.06
CA TYR A 366 -42.10 16.35 0.55
C TYR A 366 -43.28 15.38 0.60
N ASN A 367 -43.46 14.58 -0.44
CA ASN A 367 -44.54 13.58 -0.49
C ASN A 367 -44.34 12.49 0.58
N LEU A 368 -43.10 12.04 0.80
CA LEU A 368 -42.78 11.08 1.86
C LEU A 368 -43.16 11.65 3.24
N PHE A 369 -42.82 12.92 3.50
CA PHE A 369 -43.16 13.60 4.74
C PHE A 369 -44.69 13.67 4.98
N GLN A 370 -45.48 13.98 3.95
CA GLN A 370 -46.94 14.07 4.10
C GLN A 370 -47.60 12.72 4.40
N ASN A 371 -47.05 11.62 3.87
CA ASN A 371 -47.69 10.31 3.91
C ASN A 371 -47.35 9.48 5.15
N GLN A 372 -46.36 9.87 5.97
CA GLN A 372 -45.93 9.10 7.14
C GLN A 372 -45.77 10.00 8.38
N THR A 373 -46.82 10.06 9.20
CA THR A 373 -46.88 10.90 10.41
C THR A 373 -45.81 10.56 11.47
N SER A 374 -45.37 9.30 11.55
CA SER A 374 -44.34 8.85 12.50
C SER A 374 -42.90 9.15 12.05
N THR A 375 -42.59 9.02 10.75
CA THR A 375 -41.24 9.32 10.22
C THR A 375 -41.03 10.82 9.96
N SER A 376 -42.11 11.61 9.86
CA SER A 376 -42.09 13.06 9.67
C SER A 376 -41.15 13.83 10.62
N HIS A 377 -41.27 13.61 11.93
CA HIS A 377 -40.46 14.33 12.92
C HIS A 377 -38.98 13.95 12.87
N GLN A 378 -38.69 12.68 12.63
CA GLN A 378 -37.32 12.17 12.55
C GLN A 378 -36.64 12.57 11.23
N LEU A 379 -37.41 12.64 10.14
CA LEU A 379 -36.96 13.15 8.83
C LEU A 379 -36.53 14.62 8.91
N LEU A 380 -37.34 15.46 9.59
CA LEU A 380 -37.01 16.88 9.82
C LEU A 380 -35.76 17.05 10.66
N TYR A 381 -35.58 16.21 11.69
CA TYR A 381 -34.37 16.22 12.51
C TYR A 381 -33.13 15.84 11.69
N THR A 382 -33.21 14.78 10.88
CA THR A 382 -32.10 14.32 10.03
C THR A 382 -31.72 15.35 8.97
N LEU A 383 -32.71 16.01 8.34
CA LEU A 383 -32.47 17.04 7.32
C LEU A 383 -32.03 18.39 7.93
N GLY A 384 -32.46 18.71 9.15
CA GLY A 384 -32.15 19.98 9.83
C GLY A 384 -30.87 19.97 10.67
N GLY A 385 -30.55 18.83 11.32
CA GLY A 385 -29.44 18.71 12.27
C GLY A 385 -28.04 18.58 11.64
N GLY A 386 -27.96 18.19 10.37
CA GLY A 386 -26.69 17.94 9.67
C GLY A 386 -26.08 19.15 8.94
N GLY A 387 -26.65 20.36 9.09
CA GLY A 387 -26.17 21.55 8.36
C GLY A 387 -26.58 21.58 6.88
N PHE A 388 -27.77 21.05 6.54
CA PHE A 388 -28.32 21.00 5.16
C PHE A 388 -29.46 22.00 4.94
N PRO A 389 -29.21 23.33 4.98
CA PRO A 389 -30.25 24.34 4.86
C PRO A 389 -31.10 24.28 3.58
N PRO A 390 -30.62 23.93 2.37
CA PRO A 390 -31.45 24.12 1.16
C PRO A 390 -32.70 23.25 1.12
N ILE A 391 -32.60 21.96 1.49
CA ILE A 391 -33.73 21.02 1.39
C ILE A 391 -34.62 21.11 2.64
N ALA A 392 -34.03 21.26 3.83
CA ALA A 392 -34.80 21.48 5.05
C ALA A 392 -35.59 22.79 4.99
N SER A 393 -34.97 23.89 4.53
CA SER A 393 -35.67 25.16 4.30
C SER A 393 -36.71 25.04 3.20
N ALA A 394 -36.45 24.33 2.09
CA ALA A 394 -37.46 24.10 1.07
C ALA A 394 -38.69 23.39 1.66
N LEU A 395 -38.52 22.26 2.36
CA LEU A 395 -39.63 21.50 2.96
C LEU A 395 -40.41 22.31 4.01
N VAL A 396 -39.74 23.17 4.79
CA VAL A 396 -40.36 24.08 5.76
C VAL A 396 -41.02 25.30 5.11
N LEU A 397 -40.60 25.72 3.91
CA LEU A 397 -41.19 26.85 3.14
C LEU A 397 -42.33 26.42 2.20
N PHE A 398 -42.49 25.12 1.91
CA PHE A 398 -43.61 24.56 1.15
C PHE A 398 -45.01 24.47 1.84
N PRO A 399 -45.30 24.92 3.08
CA PRO A 399 -46.66 24.91 3.62
C PRO A 399 -47.65 25.85 2.88
N HIS A 400 -47.18 26.68 1.94
CA HIS A 400 -47.96 27.80 1.40
C HIS A 400 -48.03 27.93 -0.11
N VAL A 401 -47.48 27.00 -0.91
CA VAL A 401 -47.67 27.04 -2.36
C VAL A 401 -48.76 26.05 -2.74
N LYS A 402 -50.00 26.56 -2.80
CA LYS A 402 -51.07 25.94 -3.60
C LYS A 402 -50.53 25.68 -5.01
N MET A 403 -50.72 24.46 -5.53
CA MET A 403 -50.88 24.30 -6.98
C MET A 403 -52.21 24.92 -7.41
#